data_AF-A0A0R0IAI7-F1
#
_entry.id   AF-A0A0R0IAI7-F1
#
_cell.length_a   1.000
_cell.length_b   1.000
_cell.length_c   1.000
_cell.angle_alpha   90.00
_cell.angle_beta   90.00
_cell.angle_gamma   90.00
#
_symmetry.space_group_name_H-M   'P 1'
#
loop_
_entity.id
_entity.type
_entity.pdbx_description
1 polymer ?
#
loop_
_entity_poly.entity_id
_entity_poly.type
_entity_poly.pdbx_seq_one_letter_code
_entity_poly.pdbx_strand_id
1 'polypeptide(L)'
;MTENSSSNSGKGKNIIDEQQHEESGKSEEGNNNRLVNEILSYNESQLKFLLNVGIVKDCELSMPYITQLTSDKWNLFLRTPQFEGIFLGFLKEGEDVRDGIPVNVYDKHGHEFEMMLKKFHKGSISYYVLNRGWLSFCNQQHLGENDIIALRTFRHAITDKLSFVVTYSNLVEFGRI
;
A
#
# COMPACT_ATOMS: atom_id res chain seq x y z
N MET A 1 46.39 46.64 20.92
CA MET A 1 46.00 47.93 21.50
C MET A 1 44.49 47.88 21.73
N THR A 2 44.10 48.09 22.99
CA THR A 2 42.78 48.49 23.54
C THR A 2 41.56 47.63 23.16
N GLU A 3 41.08 46.73 24.03
CA GLU A 3 40.34 46.91 25.32
C GLU A 3 38.81 46.89 25.08
N ASN A 4 38.12 45.82 25.55
CA ASN A 4 37.43 45.72 26.86
C ASN A 4 36.13 46.55 26.90
N SER A 5 35.04 46.20 27.58
CA SER A 5 34.59 45.08 28.41
C SER A 5 33.11 45.40 28.69
N SER A 6 32.19 44.44 28.60
CA SER A 6 31.59 43.70 29.73
C SER A 6 30.94 44.55 30.83
N SER A 7 29.65 44.28 31.11
CA SER A 7 29.05 44.05 32.44
C SER A 7 27.54 44.27 32.40
N ASN A 8 26.68 43.73 33.26
CA ASN A 8 26.64 42.55 34.14
C ASN A 8 25.21 42.56 34.76
N SER A 9 24.80 41.43 35.34
CA SER A 9 24.03 41.30 36.60
C SER A 9 22.58 40.78 36.58
N GLY A 10 22.37 39.81 37.49
CA GLY A 10 21.11 39.57 38.23
C GLY A 10 20.47 38.19 38.00
N LYS A 11 20.94 37.12 38.67
CA LYS A 11 20.45 36.56 39.96
C LYS A 11 19.09 35.83 39.91
N GLY A 12 19.11 34.52 40.23
CA GLY A 12 17.94 33.79 40.74
C GLY A 12 18.13 32.27 40.74
N LYS A 13 18.35 31.67 41.92
CA LYS A 13 18.51 30.22 42.19
C LYS A 13 17.15 29.51 42.31
N ASN A 14 17.07 28.24 41.89
CA ASN A 14 16.50 27.04 42.59
C ASN A 14 16.26 25.94 41.54
N ILE A 15 17.02 24.84 41.53
CA ILE A 15 16.89 23.60 42.34
C ILE A 15 15.69 22.74 41.87
N ILE A 16 16.04 21.68 41.11
CA ILE A 16 15.56 20.29 41.11
C ILE A 16 14.04 20.07 40.92
N ASP A 17 13.66 19.53 39.75
CA ASP A 17 13.07 18.18 39.70
C ASP A 17 13.10 17.62 38.26
N GLU A 18 13.87 16.54 38.10
CA GLU A 18 13.79 15.59 36.99
C GLU A 18 12.48 14.81 37.15
N GLN A 19 11.56 14.93 36.18
CA GLN A 19 10.54 13.95 35.79
C GLN A 19 9.42 14.71 35.08
N GLN A 20 9.41 14.68 33.75
CA GLN A 20 8.24 14.88 32.86
C GLN A 20 8.78 15.25 31.46
N HIS A 21 9.13 14.27 30.63
CA HIS A 21 9.13 14.43 29.16
C HIS A 21 9.50 13.12 28.43
N GLU A 22 8.70 12.05 28.56
CA GLU A 22 8.88 10.85 27.71
C GLU A 22 7.58 10.15 27.24
N GLU A 23 6.38 10.73 27.42
CA GLU A 23 5.13 9.99 27.14
C GLU A 23 4.39 10.31 25.83
N SER A 24 4.84 11.27 25.00
CA SER A 24 4.08 11.67 23.81
C SER A 24 4.37 10.87 22.52
N GLY A 25 5.36 9.97 22.51
CA GLY A 25 5.76 9.22 21.30
C GLY A 25 5.22 7.79 21.17
N LYS A 26 4.73 7.19 22.26
CA LYS A 26 4.34 5.76 22.27
C LYS A 26 2.89 5.50 21.83
N SER A 27 2.01 6.51 21.90
CA SER A 27 0.59 6.36 21.58
C SER A 27 0.32 6.31 20.08
N GLU A 28 1.06 7.09 19.27
CA GLU A 28 0.88 7.11 17.81
C GLU A 28 1.38 5.82 17.15
N GLU A 29 2.53 5.29 17.58
CA GLU A 29 3.09 4.06 17.03
C GLU A 29 2.22 2.84 17.37
N GLY A 30 1.69 2.78 18.60
CA GLY A 30 0.72 1.75 19.00
C GLY A 30 -0.59 1.80 18.20
N ASN A 31 -1.12 3.00 17.94
CA ASN A 31 -2.32 3.18 17.13
C ASN A 31 -2.12 2.82 15.66
N ASN A 32 -0.97 3.18 15.08
CA ASN A 32 -0.64 2.85 13.69
C ASN A 32 -0.48 1.34 13.51
N ASN A 33 0.22 0.67 14.42
CA ASN A 33 0.37 -0.79 14.39
C ASN A 33 -0.98 -1.50 14.52
N ARG A 34 -1.87 -1.00 15.39
CA ARG A 34 -3.23 -1.52 15.51
C ARG A 34 -4.02 -1.37 14.21
N LEU A 35 -4.00 -0.19 13.59
CA LEU A 35 -4.72 0.06 12.34
C LEU A 35 -4.21 -0.84 11.21
N VAL A 36 -2.89 -0.99 11.08
CA VAL A 36 -2.29 -1.89 10.08
C VAL A 36 -2.73 -3.34 10.31
N ASN A 37 -2.74 -3.81 11.57
CA ASN A 37 -3.21 -5.16 11.90
C ASN A 37 -4.70 -5.36 11.62
N GLU A 38 -5.54 -4.35 11.88
CA GLU A 38 -6.97 -4.38 11.55
C GLU A 38 -7.18 -4.45 10.03
N ILE A 39 -6.45 -3.65 9.26
CA ILE A 39 -6.46 -3.69 7.79
C ILE A 39 -6.02 -5.08 7.29
N LEU A 40 -4.94 -5.63 7.81
CA LEU A 40 -4.45 -6.96 7.42
C LEU A 40 -5.48 -8.05 7.72
N SER A 41 -6.03 -8.07 8.93
CA SER A 41 -7.06 -9.04 9.34
C SER A 41 -8.32 -8.95 8.45
N TYR A 42 -8.77 -7.73 8.16
CA TYR A 42 -9.89 -7.48 7.27
C TYR A 42 -9.61 -7.98 5.85
N ASN A 43 -8.43 -7.69 5.31
CA ASN A 43 -8.00 -8.15 3.99
C ASN A 43 -7.97 -9.69 3.91
N GLU A 44 -7.46 -10.40 4.92
CA GLU A 44 -7.45 -11.87 4.93
C GLU A 44 -8.87 -12.45 4.85
N SER A 45 -9.83 -11.85 5.57
CA SER A 45 -11.22 -12.31 5.55
C SER A 45 -11.86 -12.20 4.15
N GLN A 46 -11.44 -11.21 3.36
CA GLN A 46 -11.92 -10.97 2.01
C GLN A 46 -11.38 -11.97 0.98
N LEU A 47 -10.28 -12.68 1.26
CA LEU A 47 -9.70 -13.67 0.34
C LEU A 47 -10.44 -15.00 0.33
N LYS A 48 -11.27 -15.28 1.35
CA LYS A 48 -11.95 -16.56 1.54
C LYS A 48 -12.74 -16.98 0.30
N PHE A 49 -13.41 -16.04 -0.36
CA PHE A 49 -14.16 -16.33 -1.58
C PHE A 49 -13.24 -16.88 -2.69
N LEU A 50 -12.17 -16.15 -3.02
CA LEU A 50 -11.24 -16.49 -4.10
C LEU A 50 -10.56 -17.85 -3.88
N LEU A 51 -10.17 -18.13 -2.64
CA LEU A 51 -9.59 -19.42 -2.26
C LEU A 51 -10.61 -20.56 -2.42
N ASN A 52 -11.85 -20.35 -1.98
CA ASN A 52 -12.90 -21.37 -2.06
C ASN A 52 -13.31 -21.70 -3.51
N VAL A 53 -13.30 -20.71 -4.41
CA VAL A 53 -13.64 -20.93 -5.83
C VAL A 53 -12.47 -21.51 -6.64
N GLY A 54 -11.29 -21.67 -6.03
CA GLY A 54 -10.14 -22.33 -6.67
C GLY A 54 -9.49 -21.50 -7.79
N ILE A 55 -9.63 -20.17 -7.77
CA ILE A 55 -9.02 -19.29 -8.78
C ILE A 55 -7.50 -19.17 -8.56
N VAL A 56 -7.03 -19.35 -7.34
CA VAL A 56 -5.61 -19.23 -6.97
C VAL A 56 -4.89 -20.55 -7.20
N LYS A 57 -3.91 -20.56 -8.11
CA LYS A 57 -3.06 -21.72 -8.36
C LYS A 57 -2.32 -22.13 -7.08
N ASP A 58 -2.43 -23.41 -6.74
CA ASP A 58 -1.76 -24.02 -5.58
C ASP A 58 -2.04 -23.33 -4.23
N CYS A 59 -3.10 -22.51 -4.16
CA CYS A 59 -3.38 -21.60 -3.04
C CYS A 59 -2.23 -20.64 -2.69
N GLU A 60 -1.34 -20.36 -3.64
CA GLU A 60 -0.20 -19.46 -3.46
C GLU A 60 -0.55 -18.02 -3.83
N LEU A 61 -0.59 -17.14 -2.83
CA LEU A 61 -0.70 -15.70 -3.01
C LEU A 61 0.45 -14.99 -2.29
N SER A 62 0.82 -13.83 -2.80
CA SER A 62 1.81 -12.99 -2.16
C SER A 62 1.30 -12.38 -0.84
N MET A 63 2.25 -11.89 -0.03
CA MET A 63 1.93 -10.90 1.02
C MET A 63 1.28 -9.66 0.38
N PRO A 64 0.41 -8.94 1.12
CA PRO A 64 -0.30 -7.80 0.57
C PRO A 64 0.66 -6.63 0.39
N TYR A 65 0.63 -6.04 -0.80
CA TYR A 65 1.18 -4.71 -1.05
C TYR A 65 0.12 -3.67 -0.71
N ILE A 66 0.35 -2.91 0.37
CA ILE A 66 -0.57 -1.88 0.85
C ILE A 66 -0.18 -0.53 0.27
N THR A 67 -1.14 0.18 -0.29
CA THR A 67 -0.91 1.54 -0.80
C THR A 67 -2.16 2.39 -0.70
N GLN A 68 -1.96 3.71 -0.71
CA GLN A 68 -3.01 4.70 -0.69
C GLN A 68 -3.27 5.20 -2.10
N LEU A 69 -4.55 5.31 -2.47
CA LEU A 69 -4.95 5.78 -3.79
C LEU A 69 -4.67 7.27 -3.97
N THR A 70 -4.11 7.60 -5.13
CA THR A 70 -3.96 8.98 -5.58
C THR A 70 -5.21 9.48 -6.29
N SER A 71 -5.30 10.78 -6.58
CA SER A 71 -6.35 11.36 -7.42
C SER A 71 -6.35 10.84 -8.88
N ASP A 72 -5.29 10.19 -9.36
CA ASP A 72 -5.28 9.54 -10.68
C ASP A 72 -6.12 8.25 -10.67
N LYS A 73 -7.30 8.30 -11.32
CA LYS A 73 -8.17 7.13 -11.51
C LYS A 73 -7.86 6.30 -12.77
N TRP A 74 -6.95 6.74 -13.63
CA TRP A 74 -6.55 6.00 -14.83
C TRP A 74 -5.45 4.99 -14.55
N ASN A 75 -4.61 5.27 -13.54
CA ASN A 75 -3.47 4.42 -13.17
C ASN A 75 -3.43 4.18 -11.66
N LEU A 76 -3.33 2.91 -11.26
CA LEU A 76 -2.85 2.59 -9.93
C LEU A 76 -1.33 2.63 -9.95
N PHE A 77 -0.71 3.57 -9.23
CA PHE A 77 0.74 3.65 -9.11
C PHE A 77 1.27 2.73 -8.01
N LEU A 78 2.21 1.88 -8.38
CA LEU A 78 2.88 0.93 -7.50
C LEU A 78 4.36 1.32 -7.45
N ARG A 79 4.68 2.24 -6.53
CA ARG A 79 5.89 3.08 -6.59
C ARG A 79 7.09 2.52 -5.85
N THR A 80 6.94 1.45 -5.08
CA THR A 80 8.00 1.04 -4.17
C THR A 80 8.74 -0.20 -4.65
N PRO A 81 10.04 -0.34 -4.29
CA PRO A 81 10.79 -1.58 -4.54
C PRO A 81 10.16 -2.80 -3.86
N GLN A 82 9.37 -2.62 -2.80
CA GLN A 82 8.66 -3.73 -2.16
C GLN A 82 7.64 -4.35 -3.11
N PHE A 83 6.92 -3.57 -3.92
CA PHE A 83 6.03 -4.13 -4.91
C PHE A 83 6.79 -5.01 -5.92
N GLU A 84 7.93 -4.52 -6.42
CA GLU A 84 8.78 -5.28 -7.35
C GLU A 84 9.22 -6.62 -6.74
N GLY A 85 9.70 -6.63 -5.50
CA GLY A 85 10.06 -7.88 -4.81
C GLY A 85 8.90 -8.87 -4.62
N ILE A 86 7.66 -8.37 -4.49
CA ILE A 86 6.46 -9.19 -4.27
C ILE A 86 6.05 -9.95 -5.53
N PHE A 87 5.93 -9.27 -6.67
CA PHE A 87 5.36 -9.89 -7.89
C PHE A 87 6.42 -10.63 -8.73
N LEU A 88 7.71 -10.28 -8.60
CA LEU A 88 8.79 -10.93 -9.37
C LEU A 88 8.82 -12.45 -9.17
N GLY A 89 8.53 -12.94 -7.96
CA GLY A 89 8.45 -14.38 -7.68
C GLY A 89 7.31 -15.10 -8.41
N PHE A 90 6.34 -14.36 -8.95
CA PHE A 90 5.22 -14.90 -9.69
C PHE A 90 5.40 -14.81 -11.21
N LEU A 91 6.40 -14.08 -11.72
CA LEU A 91 6.63 -13.95 -13.16
C LEU A 91 7.14 -15.26 -13.78
N LYS A 92 6.74 -15.50 -15.03
CA LYS A 92 7.22 -16.61 -15.85
C LYS A 92 8.22 -16.12 -16.88
N GLU A 93 9.02 -17.04 -17.40
CA GLU A 93 9.91 -16.75 -18.51
C GLU A 93 9.11 -16.19 -19.71
N GLY A 94 9.61 -15.09 -20.27
CA GLY A 94 8.97 -14.38 -21.39
C GLY A 94 7.97 -13.30 -21.00
N GLU A 95 7.59 -13.17 -19.73
CA GLU A 95 6.76 -12.05 -19.27
C GLU A 95 7.60 -10.81 -18.97
N ASP A 96 7.48 -9.77 -19.81
CA ASP A 96 8.21 -8.52 -19.66
C ASP A 96 7.28 -7.35 -19.32
N VAL A 97 7.42 -6.84 -18.09
CA VAL A 97 6.71 -5.66 -17.58
C VAL A 97 7.00 -4.37 -18.38
N ARG A 98 8.08 -4.29 -19.15
CA ARG A 98 8.39 -3.13 -19.99
C ARG A 98 7.48 -3.05 -21.21
N ASP A 99 7.20 -4.19 -21.82
CA ASP A 99 6.25 -4.29 -22.93
C ASP A 99 4.81 -4.15 -22.42
N GLY A 100 4.58 -4.66 -21.21
CA GLY A 100 3.31 -4.68 -20.52
C GLY A 100 2.75 -6.09 -20.52
N ILE A 101 2.31 -6.55 -19.35
CA ILE A 101 1.73 -7.87 -19.15
C ILE A 101 0.22 -7.71 -19.00
N PRO A 102 -0.61 -8.32 -19.86
CA PRO A 102 -2.05 -8.43 -19.62
C PRO A 102 -2.29 -9.25 -18.34
N VAL A 103 -3.07 -8.71 -17.42
CA VAL A 103 -3.36 -9.34 -16.13
C VAL A 103 -4.84 -9.27 -15.82
N ASN A 104 -5.31 -10.19 -14.98
CA ASN A 104 -6.65 -10.14 -14.42
C ASN A 104 -6.58 -9.60 -13.00
N VAL A 105 -7.48 -8.67 -12.67
CA VAL A 105 -7.64 -8.17 -11.30
C VAL A 105 -9.00 -8.58 -10.79
N TYR A 106 -9.03 -9.17 -9.61
CA TYR A 106 -10.25 -9.63 -8.94
C TYR A 106 -10.57 -8.71 -7.77
N ASP A 107 -11.85 -8.40 -7.59
CA ASP A 107 -12.33 -7.83 -6.32
C ASP A 107 -12.55 -8.94 -5.26
N LYS A 108 -12.96 -8.54 -4.06
CA LYS A 108 -13.29 -9.45 -2.95
C LYS A 108 -14.47 -10.39 -3.20
N HIS A 109 -15.26 -10.14 -4.25
CA HIS A 109 -16.40 -10.95 -4.68
C HIS A 109 -16.05 -11.83 -5.89
N GLY A 110 -14.80 -11.78 -6.35
CA GLY A 110 -14.32 -12.53 -7.51
C GLY A 110 -14.78 -11.98 -8.85
N HIS A 111 -15.26 -10.74 -8.92
CA HIS A 111 -15.49 -10.09 -10.21
C HIS A 111 -14.14 -9.79 -10.87
N GLU A 112 -14.01 -10.16 -12.14
CA GLU A 112 -12.79 -10.02 -12.92
C GLU A 112 -12.76 -8.71 -13.71
N PHE A 113 -11.60 -8.07 -13.71
CA PHE A 113 -11.31 -6.85 -14.46
C PHE A 113 -10.01 -7.04 -15.24
N GLU A 114 -10.10 -6.97 -16.57
CA GLU A 114 -8.90 -7.00 -17.42
C GLU A 114 -8.08 -5.72 -17.25
N MET A 115 -6.79 -5.87 -16.99
CA MET A 115 -5.85 -4.76 -16.83
C MET A 115 -4.52 -5.06 -17.49
N MET A 116 -3.61 -4.08 -17.42
CA MET A 116 -2.24 -4.22 -17.90
C MET A 116 -1.28 -3.78 -16.80
N LEU A 117 -0.36 -4.66 -16.42
CA LEU A 117 0.78 -4.33 -15.56
C LEU A 117 1.93 -3.83 -16.44
N LYS A 118 2.40 -2.61 -16.18
CA LYS A 118 3.51 -2.03 -16.95
C LYS A 118 4.49 -1.25 -16.07
N LYS A 119 5.79 -1.42 -16.34
CA LYS A 119 6.86 -0.61 -15.74
C LYS A 119 7.06 0.65 -16.57
N PHE A 120 7.03 1.80 -15.92
CA PHE A 120 7.33 3.10 -16.51
C PHE A 120 8.61 3.66 -15.91
N HIS A 121 9.35 4.42 -16.74
CA HIS A 121 10.52 5.18 -16.32
C HIS A 121 10.24 6.67 -16.54
N LYS A 122 10.38 7.46 -15.47
CA LYS A 122 10.32 8.93 -15.52
C LYS A 122 11.60 9.48 -14.90
N GLY A 123 12.56 9.84 -15.76
CA GLY A 123 13.91 10.20 -15.31
C GLY A 123 14.61 9.01 -14.65
N SER A 124 15.13 9.20 -13.44
CA SER A 124 15.77 8.15 -12.63
C SER A 124 14.79 7.30 -11.83
N ILE A 125 13.49 7.61 -11.85
CA ILE A 125 12.47 6.90 -11.07
C ILE A 125 11.77 5.88 -11.98
N SER A 126 11.72 4.63 -11.54
CA SER A 126 10.84 3.62 -12.11
C SER A 126 9.66 3.35 -11.20
N TYR A 127 8.49 3.17 -11.77
CA TYR A 127 7.29 2.74 -11.04
C TYR A 127 6.49 1.78 -11.91
N TYR A 128 5.68 0.95 -11.26
CA TYR A 128 4.73 0.07 -11.93
C TYR A 128 3.37 0.74 -11.95
N VAL A 129 2.57 0.41 -12.95
CA VAL A 129 1.15 0.78 -12.98
C VAL A 129 0.27 -0.40 -13.34
N LEU A 130 -0.92 -0.45 -12.75
CA LEU A 130 -2.06 -1.15 -13.32
C LEU A 130 -2.95 -0.12 -14.03
N ASN A 131 -3.23 -0.36 -15.32
CA ASN A 131 -4.06 0.52 -16.15
C ASN A 131 -4.99 -0.28 -17.09
N ARG A 132 -5.60 0.40 -18.08
CA ARG A 132 -6.64 -0.07 -19.02
C ARG A 132 -8.00 -0.41 -18.41
N GLY A 133 -8.05 -1.07 -17.25
CA GLY A 133 -9.29 -1.37 -16.52
C GLY A 133 -9.44 -0.65 -15.17
N TRP A 134 -8.38 0.01 -14.70
CA TRP A 134 -8.32 0.59 -13.35
C TRP A 134 -9.44 1.62 -13.08
N LEU A 135 -9.74 2.50 -14.04
CA LEU A 135 -10.83 3.47 -13.90
C LEU A 135 -12.19 2.78 -13.69
N SER A 136 -12.46 1.72 -14.45
CA SER A 136 -13.70 0.94 -14.31
C SER A 136 -13.78 0.29 -12.94
N PHE A 137 -12.66 -0.27 -12.47
CA PHE A 137 -12.56 -0.85 -11.13
C PHE A 137 -12.88 0.20 -10.05
N CYS A 138 -12.22 1.37 -10.08
CA CYS A 138 -12.48 2.43 -9.12
C CYS A 138 -13.95 2.89 -9.12
N ASN A 139 -14.56 3.03 -10.29
CA ASN A 139 -15.95 3.48 -10.39
C ASN A 139 -16.92 2.44 -9.84
N GLN A 140 -16.71 1.15 -10.14
CA GLN A 140 -17.58 0.06 -9.69
C GLN A 140 -17.45 -0.20 -8.18
N GLN A 141 -16.24 -0.08 -7.63
CA GLN A 141 -15.97 -0.30 -6.20
C GLN A 141 -16.14 0.98 -5.36
N HIS A 142 -16.57 2.09 -5.98
CA HIS A 142 -16.73 3.42 -5.36
C HIS A 142 -15.47 3.94 -4.67
N LEU A 143 -14.29 3.67 -5.26
CA LEU A 143 -13.01 4.08 -4.71
C LEU A 143 -12.68 5.54 -5.06
N GLY A 144 -12.20 6.25 -4.05
CA GLY A 144 -11.79 7.64 -4.07
C GLY A 144 -10.31 7.84 -3.76
N GLU A 145 -9.90 9.10 -3.84
CA GLU A 145 -8.59 9.51 -3.34
C GLU A 145 -8.48 9.23 -1.84
N ASN A 146 -7.28 8.85 -1.38
CA ASN A 146 -6.96 8.50 0.02
C ASN A 146 -7.49 7.17 0.53
N ASP A 147 -8.31 6.43 -0.23
CA ASP A 147 -8.67 5.07 0.13
C ASP A 147 -7.42 4.18 0.20
N ILE A 148 -7.43 3.23 1.14
CA ILE A 148 -6.35 2.27 1.33
C ILE A 148 -6.75 0.97 0.65
N ILE A 149 -5.88 0.50 -0.24
CA ILE A 149 -6.02 -0.79 -0.90
C ILE A 149 -4.89 -1.73 -0.47
N ALA A 150 -5.18 -3.02 -0.54
CA ALA A 150 -4.19 -4.08 -0.49
C ALA A 150 -4.27 -4.90 -1.78
N LEU A 151 -3.12 -5.06 -2.41
CA LEU A 151 -2.95 -5.81 -3.65
C LEU A 151 -2.17 -7.09 -3.36
N ARG A 152 -2.69 -8.26 -3.74
CA ARG A 152 -1.93 -9.51 -3.71
C ARG A 152 -1.77 -10.08 -5.10
N THR A 153 -0.59 -10.61 -5.35
CA THR A 153 -0.21 -11.24 -6.62
C THR A 153 -0.42 -12.74 -6.50
N PHE A 154 -0.91 -13.38 -7.57
CA PHE A 154 -1.01 -14.83 -7.67
C PHE A 154 -1.01 -15.28 -9.14
N ARG A 155 -0.94 -16.59 -9.36
CA ARG A 155 -1.18 -17.21 -10.67
C ARG A 155 -2.58 -17.78 -10.73
N HIS A 156 -3.32 -17.49 -11.80
CA HIS A 156 -4.64 -18.08 -11.97
C HIS A 156 -4.55 -19.61 -12.18
N ALA A 157 -5.33 -20.41 -11.44
CA ALA A 157 -5.23 -21.88 -11.45
C ALA A 157 -5.42 -22.51 -12.84
N ILE A 158 -6.39 -22.00 -13.61
CA ILE A 158 -6.72 -22.52 -14.94
C ILE A 158 -5.85 -21.93 -16.06
N THR A 159 -5.79 -20.59 -16.16
CA THR A 159 -5.12 -19.91 -17.27
C THR A 159 -3.63 -19.71 -17.05
N ASP A 160 -3.15 -19.90 -15.83
CA ASP A 160 -1.78 -19.66 -15.39
C ASP A 160 -1.26 -18.24 -15.72
N LYS A 161 -2.19 -17.30 -15.91
CA LYS A 161 -1.93 -15.86 -16.08
C LYS A 161 -1.53 -15.25 -14.74
N LEU A 162 -0.66 -14.24 -14.81
CA LEU A 162 -0.39 -13.37 -13.67
C LEU A 162 -1.68 -12.59 -13.33
N SER A 163 -2.10 -12.67 -12.08
CA SER A 163 -3.34 -12.09 -11.61
C SER A 163 -3.16 -11.39 -10.28
N PHE A 164 -4.10 -10.50 -9.96
CA PHE A 164 -4.14 -9.80 -8.69
C PHE A 164 -5.50 -9.89 -8.03
N VAL A 165 -5.53 -9.82 -6.72
CA VAL A 165 -6.73 -9.47 -5.96
C VAL A 165 -6.52 -8.11 -5.30
N VAL A 166 -7.54 -7.26 -5.41
CA VAL A 166 -7.63 -5.99 -4.72
C VAL A 166 -8.69 -6.09 -3.64
N THR A 167 -8.23 -5.93 -2.41
CA THR A 167 -9.07 -5.71 -1.24
C THR A 167 -8.92 -4.25 -0.81
N TYR A 168 -9.95 -3.69 -0.20
CA TYR A 168 -9.96 -2.27 0.15
C TYR A 168 -10.77 -2.03 1.41
N SER A 169 -10.38 -0.98 2.11
CA SER A 169 -11.06 -0.42 3.26
C SER A 169 -11.48 1.00 2.90
N ASN A 170 -12.78 1.24 2.75
CA ASN A 170 -13.27 2.61 2.66
C ASN A 170 -13.11 3.22 4.05
N LEU A 171 -12.55 4.44 4.17
CA LEU A 171 -12.37 5.08 5.48
C LEU A 171 -13.69 5.26 6.26
N VAL A 172 -14.83 5.25 5.55
CA VAL A 172 -16.18 5.19 6.11
C VAL A 172 -16.41 3.93 6.96
N GLU A 173 -15.89 2.77 6.55
CA GLU A 173 -16.03 1.50 7.28
C GLU A 173 -15.30 1.53 8.63
N PHE A 174 -14.30 2.40 8.78
CA PHE A 174 -13.54 2.58 10.02
C PHE A 174 -14.02 3.78 10.85
N GLY A 175 -15.17 4.37 10.50
CA GLY A 175 -15.80 5.43 11.29
C GLY A 175 -15.00 6.74 11.36
N ARG A 176 -14.17 7.03 10.35
CA ARG A 176 -13.35 8.26 10.29
C ARG A 176 -13.85 9.18 9.18
N ILE A 177 -14.86 10.00 9.48
CA ILE A 177 -15.16 11.32 8.89
C ILE A 177 -15.55 12.25 10.04
#